data_AF-A0AA88IEH2-F1
#
_entry.id   AF-A0AA88IEH2-F1
#
_cell.length_a   1.000
_cell.length_b   1.000
_cell.length_c   1.000
_cell.angle_alpha   90.00
_cell.angle_beta   90.00
_cell.angle_gamma   90.00
#
_symmetry.space_group_name_H-M   'P 1'
#
loop_
_entity.id
_entity.type
_entity.pdbx_description
1 polymer ?
#
loop_
_entity_poly.entity_id
_entity_poly.type
_entity_poly.pdbx_seq_one_letter_code
_entity_poly.pdbx_strand_id
1 'polypeptide(L)'
;MVIRLSLRIDKNYKRRKYYTISKNYRSCLDPAGPMFENQDVEARLDKTDGTYVDVIHSNGESLIMGGLGAWAPMGHIDFYPNGGRMQKGCSNLFLGAVTDIIFSSTPGDGRSLCNHRRAYKFFTDSVVPKCLFPAFPCESYEKFLAGECFPCSDDKCGNMGYYANQSPGSGVMYLATRDEEPFCANQFRVIVYSSYNYPEAISRGKIEVAFLRDEEYSEVFYMT
;
A
#
# COMPACT_ATOMS: atom_id res chain seq x y z
N MET A 1 -39.54 31.62 11.55
CA MET A 1 -39.41 30.72 12.71
C MET A 1 -37.93 30.39 12.86
N VAL A 2 -37.25 31.00 13.84
CA VAL A 2 -35.81 30.84 14.08
C VAL A 2 -35.65 29.90 15.25
N ILE A 3 -35.10 28.70 15.03
CA ILE A 3 -34.81 27.75 16.10
C ILE A 3 -33.41 28.05 16.63
N ARG A 4 -33.33 28.53 17.86
CA ARG A 4 -32.09 28.80 18.60
C ARG A 4 -31.81 27.58 19.48
N LEU A 5 -30.84 26.74 19.11
CA LEU A 5 -30.38 25.62 19.93
C LEU A 5 -29.26 26.09 20.87
N SER A 6 -29.55 26.08 22.17
CA SER A 6 -28.57 26.35 23.23
C SER A 6 -28.09 25.00 23.77
N LEU A 7 -26.82 24.64 23.52
CA LEU A 7 -26.21 23.43 24.09
C LEU A 7 -25.48 23.79 25.39
N ARG A 8 -25.87 23.11 26.48
CA ARG A 8 -25.21 23.14 27.79
C ARG A 8 -24.04 22.15 27.76
N ILE A 9 -22.83 22.61 28.09
CA ILE A 9 -21.66 21.73 28.20
C ILE A 9 -21.61 21.19 29.63
N ASP A 10 -21.97 19.92 29.82
CA ASP A 10 -21.69 19.21 31.07
C ASP A 10 -20.20 18.85 31.13
N LYS A 11 -19.47 19.50 32.05
CA LYS A 11 -18.10 19.14 32.40
C LYS A 11 -18.10 17.87 33.23
N ASN A 12 -18.15 16.71 32.58
CA ASN A 12 -17.79 15.43 33.18
C ASN A 12 -16.81 14.67 32.27
N TYR A 13 -15.64 15.27 32.04
CA TYR A 13 -14.53 14.56 31.42
C TYR A 13 -13.86 13.65 32.45
N LYS A 14 -14.36 12.42 32.53
CA LYS A 14 -13.73 11.33 33.29
C LYS A 14 -12.27 11.20 32.86
N ARG A 15 -11.37 11.16 33.84
CA ARG A 15 -9.92 10.95 33.68
C ARG A 15 -9.66 9.88 32.61
N ARG A 16 -8.93 10.24 31.56
CA ARG A 16 -8.34 9.27 30.62
C ARG A 16 -7.58 8.25 31.45
N LYS A 17 -8.01 6.99 31.39
CA LYS A 17 -7.13 5.88 31.77
C LYS A 17 -5.92 5.99 30.85
N TYR A 18 -4.76 6.27 31.42
CA TYR A 18 -3.51 6.06 30.72
C TYR A 18 -3.49 4.57 30.36
N TYR A 19 -3.63 4.26 29.08
CA TYR A 19 -3.33 2.92 28.60
C TYR A 19 -1.86 2.70 28.92
N THR A 20 -1.58 1.72 29.77
CA THR A 20 -0.23 1.16 29.90
C THR A 20 0.27 0.86 28.49
N ILE A 21 1.35 1.54 28.06
CA ILE A 21 2.04 1.18 26.82
C ILE A 21 2.66 -0.18 27.04
N SER A 22 1.91 -1.21 26.71
CA SER A 22 2.39 -2.53 26.36
C SER A 22 1.77 -2.68 24.97
N LYS A 23 2.51 -2.78 23.86
CA LYS A 23 3.41 -3.88 23.50
C LYS A 23 4.17 -3.49 22.23
N ASN A 24 5.33 -4.11 21.98
CA ASN A 24 6.28 -3.89 20.87
C ASN A 24 5.67 -4.02 19.45
N TYR A 25 4.75 -3.14 19.05
CA TYR A 25 4.30 -2.99 17.67
C TYR A 25 5.35 -2.22 16.87
N ARG A 26 5.78 -2.75 15.72
CA ARG A 26 6.74 -2.09 14.82
C ARG A 26 6.18 -2.01 13.40
N SER A 27 6.21 -0.82 12.83
CA SER A 27 6.02 -0.62 11.39
C SER A 27 7.36 -0.37 10.74
N CYS A 28 7.67 -1.19 9.75
CA CYS A 28 8.96 -1.24 9.10
C CYS A 28 8.79 -0.79 7.65
N LEU A 29 9.46 0.29 7.28
CA LEU A 29 9.21 1.02 6.05
C LEU A 29 10.37 0.78 5.09
N ASP A 30 10.13 -0.11 4.12
CA ASP A 30 11.09 -0.60 3.13
C ASP A 30 12.47 -0.95 3.73
N PRO A 31 12.54 -1.96 4.60
CA PRO A 31 13.77 -2.34 5.29
C PRO A 31 14.92 -2.56 4.30
N ALA A 32 16.14 -2.14 4.65
CA ALA A 32 17.28 -2.29 3.76
C ALA A 32 17.51 -3.77 3.37
N GLY A 33 17.60 -4.05 2.08
CA GLY A 33 17.93 -5.37 1.54
C GLY A 33 19.44 -5.64 1.55
N PRO A 34 20.27 -4.76 0.94
CA PRO A 34 21.71 -4.97 0.84
C PRO A 34 22.36 -5.19 2.21
N MET A 35 23.14 -6.26 2.32
CA MET A 35 23.83 -6.70 3.55
C MET A 35 22.95 -7.22 4.70
N PHE A 36 21.61 -7.14 4.63
CA PHE A 36 20.71 -7.56 5.71
C PHE A 36 19.79 -8.73 5.34
N GLU A 37 19.16 -8.73 4.16
CA GLU A 37 18.08 -9.65 3.80
C GLU A 37 18.43 -11.13 3.98
N ASN A 38 19.68 -11.51 3.65
CA ASN A 38 20.18 -12.88 3.73
C ASN A 38 20.96 -13.18 5.01
N GLN A 39 20.91 -12.29 6.01
CA GLN A 39 21.55 -12.53 7.30
C GLN A 39 20.67 -13.40 8.21
N ASP A 40 21.29 -13.89 9.29
CA ASP A 40 20.57 -14.54 10.38
C ASP A 40 19.49 -13.62 10.97
N VAL A 41 18.41 -14.19 11.49
CA VAL A 41 17.30 -13.46 12.13
C VAL A 41 17.76 -12.54 13.26
N GLU A 42 18.90 -12.82 13.90
CA GLU A 42 19.50 -11.94 14.91
C GLU A 42 20.11 -10.65 14.32
N ALA A 43 20.41 -10.64 13.02
CA ALA A 43 21.11 -9.56 12.32
C ALA A 43 20.26 -8.89 11.22
N ARG A 44 18.99 -9.26 11.09
CA ARG A 44 18.02 -8.64 10.18
C ARG A 44 16.68 -8.42 10.86
N LEU A 45 15.79 -7.66 10.22
CA LEU A 45 14.41 -7.57 10.67
C LEU A 45 13.76 -8.95 10.66
N ASP A 46 13.07 -9.29 11.74
CA ASP A 46 12.24 -10.48 11.84
C ASP A 46 10.97 -10.21 12.65
N LYS A 47 9.91 -10.99 12.39
CA LYS A 47 8.65 -10.88 13.10
C LYS A 47 8.81 -11.03 14.62
N THR A 48 9.82 -11.78 15.08
CA THR A 48 10.12 -11.97 16.51
C THR A 48 10.61 -10.69 17.22
N ASP A 49 11.00 -9.66 16.47
CA ASP A 49 11.40 -8.37 17.03
C ASP A 49 10.25 -7.64 17.71
N GLY A 50 8.99 -7.96 17.39
CA GLY A 50 7.82 -7.28 17.92
C GLY A 50 6.71 -8.23 18.34
N THR A 51 5.75 -7.71 19.11
CA THR A 51 4.48 -8.43 19.34
C THR A 51 3.58 -8.41 18.11
N TYR A 52 3.83 -7.45 17.21
CA TYR A 52 3.26 -7.37 15.88
C TYR A 52 4.23 -6.52 15.04
N VAL A 53 4.54 -6.98 13.83
CA VAL A 53 5.49 -6.33 12.91
C VAL A 53 4.81 -6.25 11.57
N ASP A 54 4.55 -5.04 11.08
CA ASP A 54 4.08 -4.82 9.71
C ASP A 54 5.20 -4.24 8.86
N VAL A 55 5.32 -4.71 7.63
CA VAL A 55 6.39 -4.31 6.72
C VAL A 55 5.78 -3.80 5.43
N ILE A 56 6.26 -2.65 4.95
CA ILE A 56 5.91 -2.11 3.63
C ILE A 56 7.12 -2.26 2.73
N HIS A 57 7.05 -3.14 1.73
CA HIS A 57 8.07 -3.33 0.71
C HIS A 57 7.74 -2.44 -0.49
N SER A 58 8.55 -1.41 -0.75
CA SER A 58 8.35 -0.50 -1.88
C SER A 58 9.47 -0.52 -2.91
N ASN A 59 10.64 -1.06 -2.56
CA ASN A 59 11.80 -1.11 -3.45
C ASN A 59 12.60 -2.42 -3.34
N GLY A 60 11.91 -3.56 -3.25
CA GLY A 60 12.50 -4.90 -3.18
C GLY A 60 13.07 -5.44 -4.50
N GLU A 61 13.62 -4.58 -5.35
CA GLU A 61 14.29 -4.98 -6.59
C GLU A 61 15.76 -5.39 -6.30
N SER A 62 16.46 -6.03 -7.24
CA SER A 62 17.89 -6.31 -7.07
C SER A 62 18.71 -5.01 -6.98
N LEU A 63 19.81 -5.04 -6.22
CA LEU A 63 20.70 -3.88 -6.06
C LEU A 63 21.22 -3.36 -7.41
N ILE A 64 21.50 -4.25 -8.37
CA ILE A 64 21.96 -3.90 -9.72
C ILE A 64 20.90 -3.11 -10.49
N MET A 65 19.63 -3.38 -10.22
CA MET A 65 18.48 -2.67 -10.80
C MET A 65 18.00 -1.48 -9.95
N GLY A 66 18.76 -1.12 -8.90
CA GLY A 66 18.45 0.03 -8.04
C GLY A 66 17.44 -0.25 -6.94
N GLY A 67 17.30 -1.51 -6.52
CA GLY A 67 16.58 -1.85 -5.29
C GLY A 67 17.45 -1.67 -4.04
N LEU A 68 16.89 -0.97 -3.05
CA LEU A 68 17.48 -0.75 -1.73
C LEU A 68 16.71 -1.48 -0.64
N GLY A 69 15.44 -1.83 -0.89
CA GLY A 69 14.59 -2.55 0.05
C GLY A 69 14.82 -4.06 -0.02
N ALA A 70 14.49 -4.77 1.06
CA ALA A 70 14.42 -6.22 1.07
C ALA A 70 13.17 -6.70 0.33
N TRP A 71 13.25 -7.86 -0.32
CA TRP A 71 12.13 -8.51 -0.98
C TRP A 71 11.46 -9.57 -0.09
N ALA A 72 12.26 -10.32 0.68
CA ALA A 72 11.82 -11.41 1.52
C ALA A 72 10.86 -10.92 2.62
N PRO A 73 9.78 -11.67 2.88
CA PRO A 73 8.87 -11.35 3.98
C PRO A 73 9.58 -11.50 5.32
N MET A 74 9.38 -10.53 6.20
CA MET A 74 10.08 -10.38 7.48
C MET A 74 9.15 -9.94 8.61
N GLY A 75 7.85 -9.73 8.35
CA GLY A 75 6.86 -9.33 9.33
C GLY A 75 5.89 -10.45 9.77
N HIS A 76 4.94 -10.04 10.59
CA HIS A 76 3.67 -10.76 10.76
C HIS A 76 2.76 -10.52 9.54
N ILE A 77 2.91 -9.37 8.90
CA ILE A 77 2.26 -8.97 7.66
C ILE A 77 3.26 -8.18 6.81
N ASP A 78 3.29 -8.47 5.52
CA ASP A 78 4.23 -7.91 4.56
C ASP A 78 3.42 -7.40 3.36
N PHE A 79 3.39 -6.08 3.19
CA PHE A 79 2.65 -5.39 2.15
C PHE A 79 3.56 -5.08 0.97
N TYR A 80 3.09 -5.39 -0.23
CA TYR A 80 3.80 -5.17 -1.49
C TYR A 80 2.98 -4.24 -2.40
N PRO A 81 2.89 -2.93 -2.09
CA PRO A 81 2.22 -1.94 -2.94
C PRO A 81 2.83 -1.95 -4.34
N ASN A 82 1.96 -2.01 -5.34
CA ASN A 82 2.31 -2.10 -6.75
C ASN A 82 3.29 -3.25 -7.08
N GLY A 83 3.21 -4.36 -6.32
CA GLY A 83 4.11 -5.51 -6.45
C GLY A 83 5.43 -5.35 -5.71
N GLY A 84 5.62 -4.24 -4.97
CA GLY A 84 6.68 -4.03 -3.98
C GLY A 84 8.09 -3.74 -4.50
N ARG A 85 8.26 -3.66 -5.82
CA ARG A 85 9.56 -3.39 -6.47
C ARG A 85 9.66 -1.97 -7.03
N MET A 86 8.63 -1.56 -7.76
CA MET A 86 8.56 -0.28 -8.46
C MET A 86 7.23 0.39 -8.16
N GLN A 87 7.28 1.66 -7.80
CA GLN A 87 6.12 2.43 -7.42
C GLN A 87 5.68 3.35 -8.54
N LYS A 88 4.38 3.55 -8.66
CA LYS A 88 3.83 4.48 -9.66
C LYS A 88 4.33 5.90 -9.39
N GLY A 89 4.58 6.66 -10.46
CA GLY A 89 5.16 8.00 -10.36
C GLY A 89 6.69 8.04 -10.15
N CYS A 90 7.35 6.89 -9.96
CA CYS A 90 8.82 6.81 -9.94
C CYS A 90 9.36 6.34 -11.31
N SER A 91 10.26 7.12 -11.92
CA SER A 91 10.94 6.74 -13.17
C SER A 91 12.27 6.03 -12.88
N ASN A 92 12.56 4.89 -13.51
CA ASN A 92 13.87 4.23 -13.39
C ASN A 92 14.78 4.63 -14.56
N LEU A 93 15.88 5.33 -14.28
CA LEU A 93 17.03 5.36 -15.19
C LEU A 93 18.16 4.57 -14.54
N PHE A 94 18.65 3.56 -15.26
CA PHE A 94 19.54 2.48 -14.81
C PHE A 94 20.92 2.92 -14.26
N LEU A 95 21.25 4.22 -14.29
CA LEU A 95 22.53 4.74 -13.78
C LEU A 95 22.54 5.05 -12.26
N GLY A 96 21.42 4.84 -11.55
CA GLY A 96 21.15 5.49 -10.27
C GLY A 96 21.60 4.79 -8.98
N ALA A 97 21.77 3.47 -8.93
CA ALA A 97 21.90 2.77 -7.63
C ALA A 97 23.17 3.16 -6.86
N VAL A 98 24.31 3.19 -7.55
CA VAL A 98 25.61 3.57 -6.98
C VAL A 98 25.67 5.08 -6.72
N THR A 99 25.07 5.89 -7.60
CA THR A 99 25.02 7.34 -7.41
C THR A 99 24.10 7.74 -6.28
N ASP A 100 22.99 7.05 -6.05
CA ASP A 100 22.02 7.39 -5.01
C ASP A 100 22.54 7.04 -3.61
N ILE A 101 23.35 5.98 -3.49
CA ILE A 101 24.06 5.61 -2.26
C ILE A 101 25.18 6.62 -1.94
N ILE A 102 25.91 7.11 -2.95
CA ILE A 102 27.10 7.95 -2.77
C ILE A 102 26.79 9.46 -2.79
N PHE A 103 25.82 9.90 -3.59
CA PHE A 103 25.47 11.30 -3.88
C PHE A 103 24.04 11.65 -3.45
N SER A 104 23.64 11.19 -2.27
CA SER A 104 22.33 11.48 -1.63
C SER A 104 22.05 12.97 -1.37
N SER A 105 23.02 13.85 -1.63
CA SER A 105 23.01 15.29 -1.35
C SER A 105 22.81 16.20 -2.58
N THR A 106 22.65 15.63 -3.78
CA THR A 106 22.44 16.46 -4.99
C THR A 106 20.95 16.80 -5.16
N PRO A 107 20.56 18.08 -5.36
CA PRO A 107 19.16 18.46 -5.50
C PRO A 107 18.56 17.86 -6.79
N GLY A 108 17.63 16.93 -6.63
CA GLY A 108 17.04 16.15 -7.71
C GLY A 108 16.98 14.69 -7.28
N ASP A 109 15.98 14.36 -6.46
CA ASP A 109 15.76 13.07 -5.82
C ASP A 109 16.30 11.88 -6.62
N GLY A 110 17.28 11.18 -6.04
CA GLY A 110 17.73 9.89 -6.53
C GLY A 110 16.53 8.99 -6.80
N ARG A 111 16.48 8.37 -7.97
CA ARG A 111 15.28 7.67 -8.44
C ARG A 111 15.06 6.35 -7.69
N SER A 112 16.14 5.69 -7.28
CA SER A 112 16.06 4.55 -6.35
C SER A 112 15.51 5.02 -5.00
N LEU A 113 15.92 6.21 -4.55
CA LEU A 113 15.31 6.85 -3.38
C LEU A 113 13.82 7.15 -3.59
N CYS A 114 13.33 7.43 -4.81
CA CYS A 114 11.89 7.66 -5.03
C CYS A 114 11.04 6.45 -4.60
N ASN A 115 11.40 5.26 -5.09
CA ASN A 115 10.71 4.01 -4.76
C ASN A 115 10.87 3.71 -3.27
N HIS A 116 12.10 3.79 -2.75
CA HIS A 116 12.41 3.50 -1.36
C HIS A 116 11.67 4.43 -0.37
N ARG A 117 11.58 5.72 -0.72
CA ARG A 117 10.85 6.73 0.04
C ARG A 117 9.33 6.58 -0.03
N ARG A 118 8.77 5.75 -0.92
CA ARG A 118 7.32 5.58 -0.96
C ARG A 118 6.78 4.91 0.29
N ALA A 119 7.51 3.98 0.91
CA ALA A 119 7.01 3.30 2.11
C ALA A 119 6.63 4.28 3.23
N TYR A 120 7.47 5.28 3.53
CA TYR A 120 7.11 6.26 4.57
C TYR A 120 5.99 7.21 4.14
N LYS A 121 5.88 7.52 2.84
CA LYS A 121 4.79 8.36 2.33
C LYS A 121 3.46 7.64 2.39
N PHE A 122 3.40 6.38 1.99
CA PHE A 122 2.22 5.53 2.15
C PHE A 122 1.83 5.41 3.63
N PHE A 123 2.80 5.19 4.51
CA PHE A 123 2.53 5.17 5.95
C PHE A 123 1.97 6.50 6.44
N THR A 124 2.55 7.63 6.02
CA THR A 124 2.08 8.96 6.41
C THR A 124 0.64 9.21 5.96
N ASP A 125 0.31 8.87 4.72
CA ASP A 125 -1.05 8.95 4.19
C ASP A 125 -2.03 8.07 4.98
N SER A 126 -1.58 6.89 5.42
CA SER A 126 -2.42 5.93 6.14
C SER A 126 -2.84 6.38 7.55
N VAL A 127 -2.15 7.37 8.12
CA VAL A 127 -2.50 7.96 9.43
C VAL A 127 -3.88 8.61 9.38
N VAL A 128 -4.29 9.12 8.21
CA VAL A 128 -5.63 9.70 8.03
C VAL A 128 -6.65 8.56 7.91
N PRO A 129 -7.69 8.48 8.78
CA PRO A 129 -8.63 7.35 8.81
C PRO A 129 -9.42 7.10 7.52
N LYS A 130 -9.38 8.03 6.57
CA LYS A 130 -10.04 7.93 5.26
C LYS A 130 -9.19 7.22 4.20
N CYS A 131 -7.93 6.94 4.50
CA CYS A 131 -6.91 6.48 3.57
C CYS A 131 -6.33 5.13 4.02
N LEU A 132 -7.13 4.06 3.96
CA LEU A 132 -6.83 2.80 4.66
C LEU A 132 -5.89 1.83 3.90
N PHE A 133 -5.59 2.09 2.63
CA PHE A 133 -4.78 1.20 1.77
C PHE A 133 -5.17 -0.28 1.90
N PRO A 134 -6.40 -0.66 1.48
CA PRO A 134 -6.86 -2.04 1.59
C PRO A 134 -5.92 -2.97 0.79
N ALA A 135 -5.50 -4.08 1.40
CA ALA A 135 -4.55 -5.01 0.80
C ALA A 135 -5.07 -6.44 0.91
N PHE A 136 -4.78 -7.23 -0.13
CA PHE A 136 -5.39 -8.53 -0.35
C PHE A 136 -4.35 -9.64 -0.28
N PRO A 137 -4.61 -10.72 0.47
CA PRO A 137 -3.77 -11.91 0.41
C PRO A 137 -3.91 -12.53 -0.99
N CYS A 138 -2.79 -12.78 -1.64
CA CYS A 138 -2.76 -13.35 -2.98
C CYS A 138 -1.47 -14.14 -3.17
N GLU A 139 -1.49 -15.12 -4.08
CA GLU A 139 -0.31 -15.95 -4.35
C GLU A 139 0.78 -15.15 -5.08
N SER A 140 0.39 -14.22 -5.96
CA SER A 140 1.32 -13.32 -6.66
C SER A 140 0.65 -11.98 -6.99
N TYR A 141 1.47 -10.99 -7.32
CA TYR A 141 0.97 -9.68 -7.74
C TYR A 141 0.23 -9.76 -9.09
N GLU A 142 0.62 -10.66 -9.98
CA GLU A 142 -0.04 -10.87 -11.28
C GLU A 142 -1.46 -11.41 -11.10
N LYS A 143 -1.65 -12.40 -10.21
CA LYS A 143 -2.99 -12.90 -9.86
C LYS A 143 -3.85 -11.85 -9.18
N PHE A 144 -3.22 -11.00 -8.37
CA PHE A 144 -3.88 -9.85 -7.76
C PHE A 144 -4.39 -8.88 -8.85
N LEU A 145 -3.56 -8.53 -9.84
CA LEU A 145 -3.95 -7.69 -10.98
C LEU A 145 -5.03 -8.33 -11.86
N ALA A 146 -5.00 -9.65 -12.03
CA ALA A 146 -6.03 -10.41 -12.75
C ALA A 146 -7.39 -10.45 -12.01
N GLY A 147 -7.46 -9.94 -10.77
CA GLY A 147 -8.69 -9.90 -9.98
C GLY A 147 -9.06 -11.26 -9.36
N GLU A 148 -8.14 -12.22 -9.32
CA GLU A 148 -8.39 -13.57 -8.77
C GLU A 148 -8.58 -13.55 -7.25
N CYS A 149 -8.02 -12.54 -6.58
CA CYS A 149 -8.03 -12.39 -5.12
C CYS A 149 -9.12 -11.42 -4.61
N PHE A 150 -10.18 -11.24 -5.40
CA PHE A 150 -11.34 -10.41 -5.06
C PHE A 150 -12.64 -11.24 -5.01
N PRO A 151 -13.65 -10.83 -4.21
CA PRO A 151 -13.57 -9.81 -3.16
C PRO A 151 -12.70 -10.30 -2.00
N CYS A 152 -12.55 -9.49 -0.95
CA CYS A 152 -11.88 -9.94 0.25
C CYS A 152 -12.56 -11.19 0.82
N SER A 153 -11.90 -12.34 0.76
CA SER A 153 -12.42 -13.60 1.31
C SER A 153 -12.07 -13.74 2.79
N ASP A 154 -13.02 -14.22 3.58
CA ASP A 154 -12.85 -14.69 4.98
C ASP A 154 -12.27 -13.65 5.96
N ASP A 155 -12.51 -12.36 5.77
CA ASP A 155 -11.90 -11.29 6.59
C ASP A 155 -10.37 -11.45 6.69
N LYS A 156 -9.69 -11.86 5.61
CA LYS A 156 -8.22 -12.02 5.61
C LYS A 156 -7.48 -10.80 5.06
N CYS A 157 -8.17 -9.74 4.68
CA CYS A 157 -7.52 -8.54 4.13
C CYS A 157 -6.92 -7.66 5.23
N GLY A 158 -5.82 -7.01 4.87
CA GLY A 158 -5.14 -6.05 5.71
C GLY A 158 -5.43 -4.61 5.30
N ASN A 159 -5.21 -3.67 6.21
CA ASN A 159 -5.06 -2.24 5.88
C ASN A 159 -3.58 -1.90 6.02
N MET A 160 -2.91 -1.51 4.92
CA MET A 160 -1.49 -1.17 4.97
C MET A 160 -1.26 0.12 5.77
N GLY A 161 -0.24 0.12 6.63
CA GLY A 161 0.20 1.29 7.40
C GLY A 161 -0.37 1.38 8.81
N TYR A 162 -0.74 2.58 9.26
CA TYR A 162 -1.04 2.89 10.67
C TYR A 162 -2.13 2.01 11.31
N TYR A 163 -3.05 1.50 10.49
CA TYR A 163 -4.16 0.64 10.93
C TYR A 163 -3.92 -0.86 10.69
N ALA A 164 -2.71 -1.29 10.35
CA ALA A 164 -2.40 -2.69 10.06
C ALA A 164 -2.74 -3.62 11.23
N ASN A 165 -2.38 -3.25 12.45
CA ASN A 165 -2.65 -4.02 13.66
C ASN A 165 -4.15 -4.09 14.05
N GLN A 166 -5.01 -3.30 13.41
CA GLN A 166 -6.46 -3.30 13.60
C GLN A 166 -7.17 -4.08 12.49
N SER A 167 -6.42 -4.58 11.51
CA SER A 167 -6.93 -5.40 10.43
C SER A 167 -6.55 -6.87 10.65
N PRO A 168 -7.40 -7.81 10.19
CA PRO A 168 -7.20 -9.25 10.41
C PRO A 168 -6.15 -9.87 9.47
N GLY A 169 -5.62 -9.13 8.50
CA GLY A 169 -4.62 -9.62 7.56
C GLY A 169 -3.33 -10.12 8.22
N SER A 170 -2.70 -11.11 7.59
CA SER A 170 -1.38 -11.63 7.94
C SER A 170 -0.67 -12.24 6.73
N GLY A 171 0.65 -12.33 6.78
CA GLY A 171 1.47 -12.82 5.67
C GLY A 171 1.56 -11.80 4.52
N VAL A 172 1.76 -12.31 3.31
CA VAL A 172 1.99 -11.50 2.11
C VAL A 172 0.69 -10.90 1.59
N MET A 173 0.71 -9.59 1.34
CA MET A 173 -0.44 -8.80 0.90
C MET A 173 -0.09 -7.92 -0.29
N TYR A 174 -1.01 -7.80 -1.24
CA TYR A 174 -0.85 -6.96 -2.42
C TYR A 174 -1.93 -5.89 -2.49
N LEU A 175 -1.56 -4.75 -3.07
CA LEU A 175 -2.44 -3.62 -3.32
C LEU A 175 -1.86 -2.74 -4.43
N ALA A 176 -2.71 -1.99 -5.11
CA ALA A 176 -2.34 -0.92 -6.00
C ALA A 176 -2.51 0.43 -5.32
N THR A 177 -1.66 1.40 -5.68
CA THR A 177 -1.76 2.80 -5.23
C THR A 177 -1.99 3.73 -6.42
N ARG A 178 -2.22 5.00 -6.14
CA ARG A 178 -2.07 6.11 -7.09
C ARG A 178 -0.58 6.45 -7.26
N ASP A 179 -0.27 7.28 -8.25
CA ASP A 179 1.05 7.85 -8.53
C ASP A 179 1.32 9.18 -7.81
N GLU A 180 0.27 9.81 -7.26
CA GLU A 180 0.34 11.07 -6.52
C GLU A 180 -0.45 11.03 -5.19
N GLU A 181 -0.14 11.95 -4.28
CA GLU A 181 -0.82 12.08 -2.97
C GLU A 181 -2.28 12.56 -3.12
N PRO A 182 -3.22 12.06 -2.30
CA PRO A 182 -3.07 10.91 -1.43
C PRO A 182 -2.95 9.61 -2.25
N PHE A 183 -1.97 8.77 -1.93
CA PHE A 183 -1.63 7.58 -2.70
C PHE A 183 -2.66 6.45 -2.56
N CYS A 184 -3.47 6.45 -1.52
CA CYS A 184 -4.50 5.43 -1.32
C CYS A 184 -5.60 5.53 -2.37
N ALA A 185 -6.19 4.37 -2.68
CA ALA A 185 -7.37 4.26 -3.51
C ALA A 185 -8.23 3.08 -3.04
N ASN A 186 -9.52 3.14 -3.38
CA ASN A 186 -10.37 1.96 -3.32
C ASN A 186 -10.10 1.08 -4.54
N GLN A 187 -10.25 -0.23 -4.38
CA GLN A 187 -9.89 -1.21 -5.40
C GLN A 187 -11.12 -2.05 -5.75
N PHE A 188 -11.45 -2.13 -7.03
CA PHE A 188 -12.65 -2.76 -7.54
C PHE A 188 -12.31 -3.80 -8.61
N ARG A 189 -13.03 -4.93 -8.59
CA ARG A 189 -13.03 -5.89 -9.71
C ARG A 189 -14.27 -5.66 -10.57
N VAL A 190 -14.07 -5.37 -11.85
CA VAL A 190 -15.14 -5.19 -12.84
C VAL A 190 -15.09 -6.35 -13.83
N ILE A 191 -16.21 -7.07 -13.99
CA ILE A 191 -16.34 -8.15 -14.98
C ILE A 191 -17.32 -7.69 -16.05
N VAL A 192 -16.86 -7.63 -17.30
CA VAL A 192 -17.67 -7.21 -18.45
C VAL A 192 -18.03 -8.43 -19.29
N TYR A 193 -19.32 -8.62 -19.54
CA TYR A 193 -19.83 -9.65 -20.44
C TYR A 193 -20.27 -9.02 -21.76
N SER A 194 -19.75 -9.50 -22.88
CA SER A 194 -20.26 -9.11 -24.20
C SER A 194 -21.49 -9.93 -24.55
N SER A 195 -22.53 -9.30 -25.09
CA SER A 195 -23.68 -10.02 -25.64
C SER A 195 -23.29 -10.78 -26.90
N TYR A 196 -23.85 -11.97 -27.08
CA TYR A 196 -23.66 -12.78 -28.28
C TYR A 196 -24.40 -12.13 -29.46
N ASN A 197 -23.66 -11.63 -30.45
CA ASN A 197 -24.22 -11.17 -31.72
C ASN A 197 -23.95 -12.23 -32.79
N TYR A 198 -24.98 -12.63 -33.54
CA TYR A 198 -24.83 -13.43 -34.75
C TYR A 198 -25.06 -12.53 -35.98
N PRO A 199 -24.11 -12.48 -36.94
CA PRO A 199 -22.83 -13.18 -36.96
C PRO A 199 -21.82 -12.62 -35.93
N GLU A 200 -20.87 -13.44 -35.50
CA GLU A 200 -19.80 -13.03 -34.58
C GLU A 200 -19.03 -11.84 -35.18
N ALA A 201 -19.16 -10.68 -34.55
CA ALA A 201 -18.48 -9.47 -34.95
C ALA A 201 -17.29 -9.20 -34.01
N ILE A 202 -16.07 -9.27 -34.54
CA ILE A 202 -14.86 -8.86 -33.81
C ILE A 202 -14.88 -7.33 -33.71
N SER A 203 -15.14 -6.82 -32.51
CA SER A 203 -15.04 -5.39 -32.21
C SER A 203 -13.64 -5.08 -31.66
N ARG A 204 -12.97 -4.07 -32.22
CA ARG A 204 -11.68 -3.57 -31.73
C ARG A 204 -11.88 -2.19 -31.12
N GLY A 205 -11.49 -2.02 -29.85
CA GLY A 205 -11.66 -0.77 -29.13
C GLY A 205 -11.08 -0.84 -27.72
N LYS A 206 -11.24 0.24 -26.96
CA LYS A 206 -10.93 0.30 -25.53
C LYS A 206 -12.24 0.33 -24.75
N ILE A 207 -12.27 -0.35 -23.62
CA ILE A 207 -13.40 -0.28 -22.67
C ILE A 207 -13.00 0.68 -21.56
N GLU A 208 -13.80 1.73 -21.36
CA GLU A 208 -13.66 2.68 -20.27
C GLU A 208 -14.79 2.44 -19.27
N VAL A 209 -14.45 2.48 -17.98
CA VAL A 209 -15.41 2.34 -16.88
C VAL A 209 -15.38 3.61 -16.06
N ALA A 210 -16.54 4.27 -15.92
CA ALA A 210 -16.70 5.45 -15.09
C ALA A 210 -17.52 5.10 -13.84
N PHE A 211 -16.98 5.39 -12.67
CA PHE A 211 -17.74 5.31 -11.41
C PHE A 211 -18.37 6.66 -11.15
N LEU A 212 -19.69 6.72 -11.18
CA LEU A 212 -20.47 7.91 -10.89
C LEU A 212 -20.87 7.91 -9.41
N ARG A 213 -20.50 8.96 -8.69
CA ARG A 213 -20.96 9.20 -7.32
C ARG A 213 -21.91 10.39 -7.34
N ASP A 214 -23.18 10.15 -6.97
CA ASP A 214 -24.30 11.11 -6.86
C ASP A 214 -23.93 12.59 -7.12
N GLU A 215 -23.89 12.95 -8.41
CA GLU A 215 -23.84 14.29 -9.01
C GLU A 215 -22.61 15.20 -8.82
N GLU A 216 -21.48 14.77 -8.23
CA GLU A 216 -20.34 15.70 -8.03
C GLU A 216 -18.98 15.23 -8.57
N TYR A 217 -18.71 13.92 -8.69
CA TYR A 217 -17.42 13.43 -9.18
C TYR A 217 -17.55 12.14 -9.99
N SER A 218 -16.98 12.14 -11.20
CA SER A 218 -16.79 10.95 -12.05
C SER A 218 -15.30 10.64 -12.12
N GLU A 219 -14.88 9.48 -11.62
CA GLU A 219 -13.54 8.95 -11.88
C GLU A 219 -13.64 7.94 -13.03
N VAL A 220 -12.85 8.17 -14.08
CA VAL A 220 -12.79 7.32 -15.28
C VAL A 220 -11.55 6.46 -15.20
N PHE A 221 -11.74 5.16 -15.36
CA PHE A 221 -10.67 4.17 -15.34
C PHE A 221 -10.64 3.41 -16.65
N TYR A 222 -9.43 3.19 -17.16
CA TYR A 222 -9.18 2.31 -18.28
C TYR A 222 -9.09 0.88 -17.76
N MET A 223 -9.85 -0.04 -18.36
CA MET A 223 -9.62 -1.47 -18.12
C MET A 223 -8.30 -1.86 -18.78
N THR A 224 -7.36 -2.36 -17.98
CA THR A 224 -6.08 -2.92 -18.43
C THR A 224 -6.21 -4.38 -18.82
#